data_AF-A0A9P4SJ45-F1
#
_entry.id   AF-A0A9P4SJ45-F1
#
_cell.length_a   1.000
_cell.length_b   1.000
_cell.length_c   1.000
_cell.angle_alpha   90.00
_cell.angle_beta   90.00
_cell.angle_gamma   90.00
#
_symmetry.space_group_name_H-M   'P 1'
#
loop_
_entity.id
_entity.type
_entity.pdbx_description
1 polymer ?
#
loop_
_entity_poly.entity_id
_entity_poly.type
_entity_poly.pdbx_seq_one_letter_code
_entity_poly.pdbx_strand_id
1 'polypeptide(L)'
;MTSGRSLRSEYARRIMVDATLEEYHRRYPDRNIKQLPMKTIGEPPEANGVEGQMEDSSLPPGRVHIVGAGIAGMFLAMHSLELGFTDFDIFEASSRVGGRVYTHTFEGVNTTHNYYDAGAIRIPDMAAIESFHLQNTLNSRHKPNMYWYSPKTSREIGKELEPFEDEAKRFIEAAQKSDWSKLMEKDNISTRQYLYNRDIESANITGYKTFDTATGLFDQAFTETILHYNDFRAAADKPWHRLDGGMETLT
;
A
#
# COMPACT_ATOMS: atom_id res chain seq x y z
N MET A 1 -24.95 -1.95 -16.08
CA MET A 1 -24.76 -2.20 -14.64
C MET A 1 -23.94 -1.05 -14.08
N THR A 2 -24.55 -0.18 -13.28
CA THR A 2 -23.91 1.02 -12.73
C THR A 2 -22.88 0.64 -11.67
N SER A 3 -21.61 0.93 -11.94
CA SER A 3 -20.49 0.85 -10.99
C SER A 3 -20.85 1.59 -9.69
N GLY A 4 -21.15 0.82 -8.64
CA GLY A 4 -21.50 1.36 -7.33
C GLY A 4 -20.24 1.85 -6.63
N ARG A 5 -19.99 3.15 -6.68
CA ARG A 5 -18.90 3.78 -5.90
C ARG A 5 -19.22 3.65 -4.41
N SER A 6 -18.22 3.24 -3.63
CA SER A 6 -18.35 3.09 -2.17
C SER A 6 -18.73 4.43 -1.50
N LEU A 7 -19.60 4.37 -0.49
CA LEU A 7 -20.04 5.52 0.31
C LEU A 7 -18.84 6.31 0.88
N ARG A 8 -17.77 5.61 1.26
CA ARG A 8 -16.54 6.23 1.77
C ARG A 8 -15.84 7.06 0.68
N SER A 9 -15.81 6.55 -0.55
CA SER A 9 -15.18 7.24 -1.69
C SER A 9 -15.95 8.51 -2.06
N GLU A 10 -17.29 8.46 -2.03
CA GLU A 10 -18.11 9.65 -2.27
C GLU A 10 -18.02 10.67 -1.14
N TYR A 11 -17.94 10.22 0.12
CA TYR A 11 -17.73 11.10 1.26
C TYR A 11 -16.36 11.79 1.21
N ALA A 12 -15.29 11.04 0.95
CA ALA A 12 -13.94 11.60 0.80
C ALA A 12 -13.87 12.59 -0.38
N ARG A 13 -14.47 12.23 -1.52
CA ARG A 13 -14.59 13.13 -2.67
C ARG A 13 -15.33 14.42 -2.29
N ARG A 14 -16.42 14.32 -1.53
CA ARG A 14 -17.20 15.50 -1.10
C ARG A 14 -16.39 16.44 -0.22
N ILE A 15 -15.72 15.90 0.81
CA ILE A 15 -14.85 16.70 1.69
C ILE A 15 -13.77 17.40 0.87
N MET A 16 -13.12 16.68 -0.03
CA MET A 16 -12.06 17.25 -0.86
C MET A 16 -12.58 18.37 -1.76
N VAL A 17 -13.74 18.19 -2.39
CA VAL A 17 -14.36 19.22 -3.23
C VAL A 17 -14.72 20.46 -2.41
N ASP A 18 -15.33 20.28 -1.24
CA ASP A 18 -15.76 21.39 -0.38
C ASP A 18 -14.55 22.18 0.15
N ALA A 19 -13.53 21.51 0.68
CA ALA A 19 -12.30 22.14 1.14
C ALA A 19 -11.55 22.87 0.02
N THR A 20 -11.52 22.29 -1.18
CA THR A 20 -10.87 22.91 -2.34
C THR A 20 -11.66 24.13 -2.83
N LEU A 21 -13.00 24.11 -2.76
CA LEU A 21 -13.85 25.26 -3.08
C LEU A 21 -13.65 26.41 -2.09
N GLU A 22 -13.63 26.10 -0.79
CA GLU A 22 -13.37 27.09 0.26
C GLU A 22 -12.01 27.76 0.06
N GLU A 23 -10.96 26.97 -0.17
CA GLU A 23 -9.62 27.49 -0.44
C GLU A 23 -9.57 28.30 -1.75
N TYR A 24 -10.31 27.88 -2.78
CA TYR A 24 -10.42 28.62 -4.03
C TYR A 24 -11.09 29.98 -3.82
N HIS A 25 -12.21 30.05 -3.12
CA HIS A 25 -12.88 31.33 -2.81
C HIS A 25 -12.01 32.22 -1.91
N ARG A 26 -11.25 31.64 -0.99
CA ARG A 26 -10.27 32.38 -0.17
C ARG A 26 -9.18 33.02 -1.03
N ARG A 27 -8.69 32.32 -2.06
CA ARG A 27 -7.65 32.81 -2.97
C ARG A 27 -8.18 33.75 -4.06
N TYR A 28 -9.43 33.58 -4.47
CA TYR A 28 -10.07 34.34 -5.55
C TYR A 28 -11.44 34.88 -5.11
N PRO A 29 -11.49 35.91 -4.24
CA PRO A 29 -12.73 36.43 -3.66
C PRO A 29 -13.73 36.92 -4.71
N ASP A 30 -13.23 37.42 -5.84
CA ASP A 30 -14.05 37.95 -6.94
C ASP A 30 -14.65 36.85 -7.83
N ARG A 31 -14.27 35.58 -7.62
CA ARG A 31 -14.74 34.44 -8.44
C ARG A 31 -15.69 33.54 -7.65
N ASN A 32 -16.98 33.74 -7.89
CA ASN A 32 -18.03 32.93 -7.29
C ASN A 32 -18.37 31.69 -8.14
N ILE A 33 -17.56 30.63 -8.02
CA ILE A 33 -17.83 29.33 -8.65
C ILE A 33 -18.55 28.41 -7.66
N LYS A 34 -19.63 27.74 -8.12
CA LYS A 34 -20.40 26.77 -7.32
C LYS A 34 -19.87 25.33 -7.44
N GLN A 35 -19.01 25.09 -8.42
CA GLN A 35 -18.41 23.80 -8.71
C GLN A 35 -17.01 24.05 -9.26
N LEU A 36 -16.05 23.22 -8.85
CA LEU A 36 -14.70 23.28 -9.40
C LEU A 36 -14.77 23.03 -10.91
N PRO A 37 -14.06 23.82 -11.74
CA PRO A 37 -14.03 23.59 -13.18
C PRO A 37 -13.58 22.15 -13.44
N MET A 38 -14.44 21.36 -14.06
CA MET A 38 -14.06 20.00 -14.47
C MET A 38 -13.05 20.12 -15.59
N LYS A 39 -11.81 19.73 -15.33
CA LYS A 39 -10.89 19.38 -16.40
C LYS A 39 -11.45 18.09 -17.02
N THR A 40 -12.04 18.17 -18.21
CA THR A 40 -12.28 16.98 -19.03
C THR A 40 -10.91 16.38 -19.31
N ILE A 41 -10.55 15.35 -18.55
CA ILE A 41 -9.55 14.40 -19.00
C ILE A 41 -10.15 13.85 -20.30
N GLY A 42 -9.45 14.01 -21.42
CA GLY A 42 -9.88 13.41 -22.69
C GLY A 42 -10.18 11.92 -22.47
N GLU A 43 -11.01 11.34 -23.34
CA GLU A 43 -11.27 9.90 -23.26
C GLU A 43 -9.94 9.14 -23.19
N PRO A 44 -9.83 8.09 -22.34
CA PRO A 44 -8.65 7.26 -22.35
C PRO A 44 -8.42 6.81 -23.80
N PRO A 45 -7.20 6.93 -24.35
CA PRO A 45 -6.96 6.43 -25.69
C PRO A 45 -7.37 4.96 -25.71
N GLU A 46 -8.22 4.59 -26.67
CA GLU A 46 -8.62 3.20 -26.86
C GLU A 46 -7.35 2.35 -26.92
N ALA A 47 -7.31 1.27 -26.15
CA ALA A 47 -6.22 0.30 -26.13
C ALA A 47 -6.21 -0.51 -27.44
N ASN A 48 -6.07 0.18 -28.57
CA ASN A 48 -5.77 -0.42 -29.85
C ASN A 48 -4.26 -0.60 -29.87
N GLY A 49 -3.83 -1.86 -29.85
CA GLY A 49 -2.43 -2.29 -29.82
C GLY A 49 -1.64 -1.84 -31.04
N VAL A 50 -1.31 -0.55 -31.06
CA VAL A 50 -0.43 0.06 -32.05
C VAL A 50 0.87 0.38 -31.31
N GLU A 51 1.95 -0.31 -31.70
CA GLU A 51 3.32 0.14 -31.45
C GLU A 51 3.48 1.52 -32.10
N GLY A 52 3.09 2.55 -31.35
CA GLY A 52 3.15 3.94 -31.77
C GLY A 52 4.59 4.42 -31.69
N GLN A 53 5.15 4.77 -32.84
CA GLN A 53 6.35 5.59 -32.93
C GLN A 53 6.17 6.82 -32.02
N MET A 54 7.15 7.06 -31.14
CA MET A 54 7.16 8.23 -30.26
C MET A 54 7.26 9.50 -31.11
N GLU A 55 6.12 10.11 -31.43
CA GLU A 55 6.07 11.50 -31.84
C GLU A 55 6.45 12.38 -30.64
N ASP A 56 7.51 13.18 -30.84
CA ASP A 56 8.03 14.29 -30.03
C ASP A 56 7.42 14.43 -28.60
N SER A 57 8.09 13.79 -27.64
CA SER A 57 7.65 13.54 -26.27
C SER A 57 7.73 14.76 -25.33
N SER A 58 7.21 15.91 -25.75
CA SER A 58 6.93 16.96 -24.77
C SER A 58 5.80 16.47 -23.84
N LEU A 59 6.14 16.17 -22.59
CA LEU A 59 5.18 15.83 -21.54
C LEU A 59 4.02 16.84 -21.60
N PRO A 60 2.74 16.41 -21.46
CA PRO A 60 1.61 17.30 -21.60
C PRO A 60 1.80 18.53 -20.71
N PRO A 61 1.74 19.75 -21.27
CA PRO A 61 2.08 20.96 -20.54
C PRO A 61 1.15 21.13 -19.34
N GLY A 62 1.73 21.15 -18.14
CA GLY A 62 0.99 21.40 -16.92
C GLY A 62 1.71 20.93 -15.67
N ARG A 63 1.75 21.83 -14.68
CA ARG A 63 2.20 21.53 -13.33
C ARG A 63 1.41 20.38 -12.72
N VAL A 64 2.11 19.40 -12.15
CA VAL A 64 1.52 18.26 -11.45
C VAL A 64 1.36 18.59 -9.97
N HIS A 65 0.26 18.16 -9.37
CA HIS A 65 0.03 18.29 -7.93
C HIS A 65 -0.06 16.91 -7.30
N ILE A 66 0.89 16.61 -6.41
CA ILE A 66 0.96 15.36 -5.64
C ILE A 66 0.27 15.62 -4.30
N VAL A 67 -0.79 14.86 -4.00
CA VAL A 67 -1.52 14.98 -2.73
C VAL A 67 -1.06 13.88 -1.78
N GLY A 68 -0.39 14.28 -0.69
CA GLY A 68 0.19 13.42 0.33
C GLY A 68 1.71 13.26 0.17
N ALA A 69 2.46 13.63 1.20
CA ALA A 69 3.91 13.43 1.32
C ALA A 69 4.24 12.15 2.11
N GLY A 70 3.45 11.10 1.94
CA GLY A 70 3.83 9.75 2.38
C GLY A 70 4.79 9.08 1.40
N ILE A 71 5.20 7.84 1.69
CA ILE A 71 6.18 7.10 0.88
C ILE A 71 5.85 7.06 -0.62
N ALA A 72 4.58 6.93 -1.00
CA ALA A 72 4.16 6.89 -2.41
C ALA A 72 4.33 8.25 -3.13
N GLY A 73 3.92 9.35 -2.48
CA GLY A 73 4.06 10.69 -3.04
C GLY A 73 5.53 11.12 -3.14
N MET A 74 6.32 10.78 -2.12
CA MET A 74 7.77 11.00 -2.13
C MET A 74 8.48 10.18 -3.19
N PHE A 75 8.11 8.90 -3.35
CA PHE A 75 8.66 8.03 -4.39
C PHE A 75 8.39 8.57 -5.79
N LEU A 76 7.16 9.01 -6.05
CA LEU A 76 6.77 9.66 -7.29
C LEU A 76 7.57 10.95 -7.54
N ALA A 77 7.71 11.80 -6.54
CA ALA A 77 8.48 13.04 -6.64
C ALA A 77 9.96 12.77 -6.94
N MET A 78 10.58 11.84 -6.23
CA MET A 78 11.97 11.46 -6.43
C MET A 78 12.22 10.88 -7.84
N HIS A 79 11.39 9.94 -8.30
CA HIS A 79 11.50 9.40 -9.67
C HIS A 79 11.26 10.48 -10.72
N SER A 80 10.34 11.41 -10.45
CA SER A 80 10.12 12.56 -11.33
C SER A 80 11.38 13.40 -11.47
N LEU A 81 12.06 13.71 -10.35
CA LEU A 81 13.33 14.45 -10.35
C LEU A 81 14.45 13.69 -11.10
N GLU A 82 14.56 12.37 -10.90
CA GLU A 82 15.53 11.52 -11.61
C GLU A 82 15.31 11.52 -13.13
N LEU A 83 14.06 11.60 -13.57
CA LEU A 83 13.67 11.70 -14.97
C LEU A 83 13.71 13.15 -15.51
N GLY A 84 14.12 14.13 -14.69
CA GLY A 84 14.21 15.54 -15.07
C GLY A 84 12.88 16.31 -15.05
N PHE A 85 11.79 15.69 -14.58
CA PHE A 85 10.51 16.35 -14.36
C PHE A 85 10.49 17.05 -13.01
N THR A 86 10.48 18.38 -13.02
CA THR A 86 10.58 19.21 -11.81
C THR A 86 9.35 20.10 -11.58
N ASP A 87 8.40 20.14 -12.53
CA ASP A 87 7.21 20.98 -12.42
C ASP A 87 6.08 20.30 -11.65
N PHE A 88 6.29 20.11 -10.35
CA PHE A 88 5.27 19.61 -9.44
C PHE A 88 5.29 20.29 -8.07
N ASP A 89 4.13 20.28 -7.40
CA ASP A 89 4.02 20.60 -5.97
C ASP A 89 3.56 19.36 -5.20
N ILE A 90 4.02 19.21 -3.95
CA ILE A 90 3.52 18.20 -3.01
C ILE A 90 2.73 18.90 -1.91
N PHE A 91 1.49 18.48 -1.69
CA PHE A 91 0.63 18.99 -0.62
C PHE A 91 0.42 17.90 0.43
N GLU A 92 0.93 18.14 1.64
CA GLU A 92 0.69 17.29 2.81
C GLU A 92 -0.26 17.99 3.78
N ALA A 93 -1.24 17.26 4.29
CA ALA A 93 -2.22 17.81 5.22
C ALA A 93 -1.66 17.90 6.66
N SER A 94 -0.77 16.97 7.01
CA SER A 94 -0.08 16.91 8.29
C SER A 94 1.08 17.91 8.37
N SER A 95 1.48 18.26 9.58
CA SER A 95 2.75 18.96 9.82
C SER A 95 3.99 18.06 9.69
N ARG A 96 3.79 16.75 9.49
CA ARG A 96 4.83 15.72 9.38
C ARG A 96 4.67 14.97 8.05
N VAL A 97 5.79 14.73 7.38
CA VAL A 97 5.89 13.89 6.16
C VAL A 97 5.98 12.40 6.51
N GLY A 98 6.01 11.50 5.53
CA GLY A 98 6.20 10.06 5.70
C GLY A 98 4.92 9.25 5.93
N GLY A 99 3.85 9.87 6.47
CA GLY A 99 2.53 9.25 6.57
C GLY A 99 2.52 8.00 7.46
N ARG A 100 2.23 6.83 6.89
CA ARG A 100 2.24 5.53 7.62
C ARG A 100 3.65 4.96 7.84
N VAL A 101 4.69 5.66 7.37
CA VAL A 101 6.07 5.45 7.82
C VAL A 101 6.30 6.47 8.93
N TYR A 102 6.42 5.99 10.17
CA TYR A 102 6.53 6.86 11.34
C TYR A 102 7.28 6.17 12.47
N THR A 103 8.34 6.84 12.95
CA THR A 103 9.14 6.41 14.08
C THR A 103 8.88 7.37 15.24
N HIS A 104 8.38 6.85 16.36
CA HIS A 104 8.26 7.62 17.59
C HIS A 104 9.52 7.45 18.43
N THR A 105 10.21 8.56 18.71
CA THR A 105 11.39 8.59 19.58
C THR A 105 11.01 9.11 20.95
N PHE A 106 11.39 8.38 22.00
CA PHE A 106 11.13 8.77 23.38
C PHE A 106 12.23 9.69 23.91
N GLU A 107 11.83 10.71 24.65
CA GLU A 107 12.76 11.61 25.35
C GLU A 107 13.30 10.98 26.65
N GLY A 108 14.37 11.56 27.19
CA GLY A 108 14.81 11.28 28.58
C GLY A 108 15.81 10.15 28.76
N VAL A 109 16.27 9.48 27.69
CA VAL A 109 17.36 8.49 27.77
C VAL A 109 18.39 8.79 26.67
N ASN A 110 19.66 8.91 27.04
CA ASN A 110 20.76 9.10 26.10
C ASN A 110 21.15 7.78 25.42
N THR A 111 20.31 7.31 24.49
CA THR A 111 20.58 6.14 23.66
C THR A 111 20.01 6.32 22.26
N THR A 112 20.71 5.80 21.26
CA THR A 112 20.31 5.86 19.85
C THR A 112 19.15 4.94 19.50
N HIS A 113 18.76 4.04 20.41
CA HIS A 113 17.72 3.04 20.20
C HIS A 113 16.45 3.28 21.04
N ASN A 114 16.23 4.52 21.53
CA ASN A 114 15.04 4.87 22.32
C ASN A 114 13.84 5.22 21.43
N TYR A 115 13.49 4.34 20.51
CA TYR A 115 12.41 4.58 19.56
C TYR A 115 11.59 3.31 19.31
N TYR A 116 10.38 3.49 18.79
CA TYR A 116 9.64 2.42 18.13
C TYR A 116 8.97 2.93 16.86
N ASP A 117 8.83 2.05 15.88
CA ASP A 117 8.07 2.34 14.68
C ASP A 117 6.57 2.13 14.95
N ALA A 118 5.79 3.20 14.83
CA ALA A 118 4.33 3.18 14.98
C ALA A 118 3.62 2.73 13.68
N GLY A 119 4.35 2.66 12.57
CA GLY A 119 3.85 2.34 11.24
C GLY A 119 4.49 1.09 10.64
N ALA A 120 5.05 1.21 9.44
CA ALA A 120 5.89 0.15 8.87
C ALA A 120 7.06 -0.17 9.82
N ILE A 121 7.40 -1.45 10.00
CA ILE A 121 8.44 -1.92 10.97
C ILE A 121 9.41 -2.92 10.34
N ARG A 122 8.95 -3.71 9.36
CA ARG A 122 9.70 -4.85 8.82
C ARG A 122 9.47 -5.00 7.32
N ILE A 123 10.52 -5.40 6.61
CA ILE A 123 10.54 -5.60 5.15
C ILE A 123 11.03 -7.03 4.88
N PRO A 124 10.20 -7.93 4.31
CA PRO A 124 10.68 -9.25 3.91
C PRO A 124 11.56 -9.16 2.66
N ASP A 125 12.62 -9.97 2.62
CA ASP A 125 13.52 -10.07 1.48
C ASP A 125 12.89 -10.94 0.38
N MET A 126 12.06 -10.37 -0.48
CA MET A 126 11.36 -11.13 -1.54
C MET A 126 11.28 -10.35 -2.85
N ALA A 127 11.26 -11.06 -3.99
CA ALA A 127 11.26 -10.48 -5.34
C ALA A 127 10.18 -9.40 -5.57
N ALA A 128 8.98 -9.54 -5.01
CA ALA A 128 7.93 -8.52 -5.12
C ALA A 128 8.36 -7.18 -4.47
N ILE A 129 9.20 -7.25 -3.45
CA ILE A 129 9.74 -6.09 -2.73
C ILE A 129 11.10 -5.67 -3.28
N GLU A 130 11.88 -6.56 -3.90
CA GLU A 130 13.13 -6.20 -4.62
C GLU A 130 12.88 -5.17 -5.74
N SER A 131 11.69 -5.19 -6.34
CA SER A 131 11.26 -4.18 -7.33
C SER A 131 11.09 -2.78 -6.73
N PHE A 132 10.80 -2.66 -5.43
CA PHE A 132 11.14 -1.45 -4.69
C PHE A 132 12.65 -1.49 -4.50
N HIS A 133 13.38 -0.73 -5.31
CA HIS A 133 14.82 -0.52 -5.20
C HIS A 133 15.26 0.11 -3.85
N LEU A 134 14.68 -0.23 -2.70
CA LEU A 134 15.07 0.24 -1.37
C LEU A 134 16.58 0.06 -1.10
N GLN A 135 17.22 -0.95 -1.68
CA GLN A 135 18.66 -1.16 -1.56
C GLN A 135 19.51 -0.12 -2.33
N ASN A 136 18.98 0.48 -3.41
CA ASN A 136 19.70 1.41 -4.30
C ASN A 136 19.16 2.85 -4.27
N THR A 137 17.92 3.05 -3.85
CA THR A 137 17.22 4.35 -3.91
C THR A 137 17.54 5.26 -2.72
N LEU A 138 18.22 4.72 -1.71
CA LEU A 138 18.84 5.51 -0.65
C LEU A 138 20.21 5.95 -1.14
N ASN A 139 20.19 7.10 -1.80
CA ASN A 139 21.33 7.77 -2.38
C ASN A 139 22.59 7.64 -1.51
N SER A 140 23.70 7.38 -2.20
CA SER A 140 25.12 7.21 -1.83
C SER A 140 25.74 7.93 -0.61
N ARG A 141 24.99 8.71 0.18
CA ARG A 141 25.47 9.37 1.40
C ARG A 141 25.03 8.72 2.70
N HIS A 142 23.92 7.96 2.74
CA HIS A 142 23.45 7.25 3.94
C HIS A 142 22.72 5.96 3.52
N LYS A 143 23.47 4.86 3.36
CA LYS A 143 22.86 3.53 3.35
C LYS A 143 22.33 3.27 4.76
N PRO A 144 21.03 3.06 4.98
CA PRO A 144 20.54 2.74 6.31
C PRO A 144 21.08 1.37 6.73
N ASN A 145 21.42 1.24 8.00
CA ASN A 145 21.88 -0.03 8.52
C ASN A 145 20.67 -0.96 8.63
N MET A 146 20.74 -2.10 7.95
CA MET A 146 19.70 -3.12 7.96
C MET A 146 20.05 -4.21 8.96
N TYR A 147 19.11 -4.55 9.84
CA TYR A 147 19.23 -5.70 10.73
C TYR A 147 18.24 -6.78 10.31
N TRP A 148 18.66 -8.05 10.35
CA TRP A 148 17.78 -9.17 10.06
C TRP A 148 17.36 -9.94 11.31
N TYR A 149 16.16 -10.50 11.25
CA TYR A 149 15.68 -11.45 12.24
C TYR A 149 16.15 -12.86 11.90
N SER A 150 16.58 -13.63 12.91
CA SER A 150 16.78 -15.08 12.78
C SER A 150 15.57 -15.78 13.41
N PRO A 151 14.74 -16.48 12.63
CA PRO A 151 13.62 -17.20 13.20
C PRO A 151 14.15 -18.36 14.04
N LYS A 152 13.80 -18.40 15.33
CA LYS A 152 13.76 -19.65 16.08
C LYS A 152 12.55 -20.43 15.56
N THR A 153 12.78 -21.59 14.98
CA THR A 153 11.74 -22.44 14.38
C THR A 153 10.58 -22.69 15.35
N SER A 154 9.37 -22.24 15.01
CA SER A 154 8.13 -22.69 15.65
C SER A 154 7.51 -23.79 14.79
N ARG A 155 7.78 -25.05 15.16
CA ARG A 155 7.42 -26.25 14.39
C ARG A 155 5.98 -26.74 14.62
N GLU A 156 5.11 -26.00 15.30
CA GLU A 156 3.90 -26.61 15.90
C GLU A 156 2.53 -26.09 15.41
N ILE A 157 2.46 -25.11 14.50
CA ILE A 157 1.15 -24.56 14.04
C ILE A 157 0.66 -25.22 12.72
N GLY A 158 1.42 -26.17 12.17
CA GLY A 158 1.27 -26.61 10.76
C GLY A 158 0.02 -27.43 10.40
N LYS A 159 -0.65 -28.09 11.34
CA LYS A 159 -1.81 -28.96 11.01
C LYS A 159 -3.14 -28.24 10.91
N GLU A 160 -3.20 -27.04 11.47
CA GLU A 160 -4.44 -26.29 11.66
C GLU A 160 -4.73 -25.34 10.48
N LEU A 161 -3.73 -25.09 9.62
CA LEU A 161 -3.81 -24.14 8.50
C LEU A 161 -3.89 -24.79 7.10
N GLU A 162 -3.94 -26.12 7.02
CA GLU A 162 -4.04 -26.86 5.74
C GLU A 162 -5.16 -26.35 4.80
N PRO A 163 -6.36 -25.94 5.27
CA PRO A 163 -7.41 -25.42 4.39
C PRO A 163 -7.06 -24.13 3.65
N PHE A 164 -6.12 -23.35 4.19
CA PHE A 164 -5.61 -22.12 3.56
C PHE A 164 -4.43 -22.40 2.64
N GLU A 165 -3.62 -23.41 2.93
CA GLU A 165 -2.44 -23.77 2.14
C GLU A 165 -2.79 -24.09 0.69
N ASP A 166 -3.86 -24.87 0.46
CA ASP A 166 -4.26 -25.23 -0.89
C ASP A 166 -4.74 -24.04 -1.70
N GLU A 167 -5.47 -23.12 -1.06
CA GLU A 167 -5.93 -21.90 -1.73
C GLU A 167 -4.78 -20.92 -1.96
N ALA A 168 -3.87 -20.80 -0.99
CA ALA A 168 -2.65 -20.01 -1.11
C ALA A 168 -1.77 -20.50 -2.27
N LYS A 169 -1.60 -21.82 -2.44
CA LYS A 169 -0.88 -22.40 -3.59
C LYS A 169 -1.55 -22.03 -4.91
N ARG A 170 -2.88 -22.20 -5.02
CA ARG A 170 -3.64 -21.80 -6.22
C ARG A 170 -3.49 -20.32 -6.52
N PHE A 171 -3.50 -19.48 -5.48
CA PHE A 171 -3.26 -18.05 -5.64
C PHE A 171 -1.85 -17.75 -6.16
N ILE A 172 -0.81 -18.34 -5.57
CA ILE A 172 0.58 -18.13 -6.00
C ILE A 172 0.75 -18.50 -7.47
N GLU A 173 0.19 -19.64 -7.90
CA GLU A 173 0.21 -20.07 -9.30
C GLU A 173 -0.51 -19.08 -10.23
N ALA A 174 -1.62 -18.50 -9.78
CA ALA A 174 -2.37 -17.51 -10.51
C ALA A 174 -1.60 -16.17 -10.60
N ALA A 175 -1.03 -15.70 -9.49
CA ALA A 175 -0.21 -14.49 -9.41
C ALA A 175 1.05 -14.58 -10.29
N GLN A 176 1.74 -15.73 -10.31
CA GLN A 176 2.87 -15.98 -11.21
C GLN A 176 2.50 -15.86 -12.69
N LYS A 177 1.25 -16.15 -13.04
CA LYS A 177 0.71 -16.05 -14.40
C LYS A 177 0.03 -14.70 -14.67
N SER A 178 0.06 -13.78 -13.71
CA SER A 178 -0.72 -12.52 -13.74
C SER A 178 -2.22 -12.72 -13.97
N ASP A 179 -2.75 -13.88 -13.58
CA ASP A 179 -4.17 -14.26 -13.74
C ASP A 179 -4.94 -13.95 -12.45
N TRP A 180 -5.28 -12.69 -12.23
CA TRP A 180 -6.01 -12.25 -11.05
C TRP A 180 -7.48 -12.66 -11.04
N SER A 181 -8.02 -13.08 -12.18
CA SER A 181 -9.45 -13.38 -12.35
C SER A 181 -9.93 -14.45 -11.37
N LYS A 182 -9.11 -15.49 -11.16
CA LYS A 182 -9.40 -16.60 -10.25
C LYS A 182 -9.40 -16.23 -8.78
N LEU A 183 -8.55 -15.29 -8.36
CA LEU A 183 -8.58 -14.79 -6.99
C LEU A 183 -9.87 -13.99 -6.77
N MET A 184 -10.27 -13.19 -7.76
CA MET A 184 -11.43 -12.30 -7.66
C MET A 184 -12.76 -13.06 -7.63
N GLU A 185 -12.82 -14.33 -8.06
CA GLU A 185 -14.01 -15.18 -7.93
C GLU A 185 -14.54 -15.27 -6.50
N LYS A 186 -13.65 -15.12 -5.49
CA LYS A 186 -13.97 -15.24 -4.06
C LYS A 186 -13.81 -13.92 -3.30
N ASP A 187 -13.63 -12.80 -3.99
CA ASP A 187 -13.48 -11.48 -3.37
C ASP A 187 -14.79 -10.98 -2.74
N ASN A 188 -15.93 -11.51 -3.20
CA ASN A 188 -17.25 -11.18 -2.70
C ASN A 188 -17.64 -11.86 -1.37
N ILE A 189 -16.77 -12.72 -0.81
CA ILE A 189 -17.02 -13.42 0.46
C ILE A 189 -15.96 -13.09 1.49
N SER A 190 -16.34 -13.12 2.77
CA SER A 190 -15.39 -13.01 3.86
C SER A 190 -14.67 -14.33 4.13
N THR A 191 -13.52 -14.28 4.80
CA THR A 191 -12.80 -15.50 5.24
C THR A 191 -13.68 -16.37 6.12
N ARG A 192 -14.49 -15.77 7.00
CA ARG A 192 -15.46 -16.49 7.83
C ARG A 192 -16.47 -17.24 6.97
N GLN A 193 -17.06 -16.57 5.96
CA GLN A 193 -18.03 -17.20 5.06
C GLN A 193 -17.37 -18.34 4.27
N TYR A 194 -16.13 -18.15 3.82
CA TYR A 194 -15.35 -19.18 3.13
C TYR A 194 -15.16 -20.44 3.98
N LEU A 195 -14.80 -20.28 5.26
CA LEU A 195 -14.62 -21.40 6.19
C LEU A 195 -15.93 -22.11 6.52
N TYR A 196 -17.02 -21.36 6.70
CA TYR A 196 -18.35 -21.94 6.89
C TYR A 196 -18.79 -22.78 5.69
N ASN A 197 -18.53 -22.31 4.47
CA ASN A 197 -18.84 -23.06 3.24
C ASN A 197 -18.03 -24.37 3.10
N ARG A 198 -17.04 -24.61 3.97
CA ARG A 198 -16.22 -25.85 4.04
C ARG A 198 -16.53 -26.69 5.29
N ASP A 199 -17.65 -26.44 5.95
CA ASP A 199 -18.10 -27.15 7.16
C ASP A 199 -17.11 -27.06 8.34
N ILE A 200 -16.31 -26.00 8.40
CA ILE A 200 -15.42 -25.76 9.54
C ILE A 200 -16.24 -25.13 10.67
N GLU A 201 -16.27 -25.79 11.84
CA GLU A 201 -17.05 -25.34 12.99
C GLU A 201 -16.61 -23.95 13.49
N SER A 202 -17.59 -23.15 13.94
CA SER A 202 -17.37 -21.78 14.45
C SER A 202 -16.38 -21.71 15.62
N ALA A 203 -16.27 -22.76 16.44
CA ALA A 203 -15.31 -22.83 17.54
C ALA A 203 -13.87 -22.87 17.01
N ASN A 204 -13.63 -23.66 15.96
CA ASN A 204 -12.32 -23.74 15.29
C ASN A 204 -11.99 -22.46 14.54
N ILE A 205 -12.98 -21.83 13.89
CA ILE A 205 -12.82 -20.50 13.26
C ILE A 205 -12.36 -19.44 14.28
N THR A 206 -12.90 -19.50 15.49
CA THR A 206 -12.50 -18.57 16.57
C THR A 206 -11.08 -18.87 17.06
N GLY A 207 -10.71 -20.15 17.16
CA GLY A 207 -9.32 -20.56 17.41
C GLY A 207 -8.35 -20.02 16.36
N TYR A 208 -8.63 -20.26 15.07
CA TYR A 208 -7.81 -19.74 13.95
C TYR A 208 -7.69 -18.22 13.98
N LYS A 209 -8.80 -17.52 14.25
CA LYS A 209 -8.85 -16.06 14.40
C LYS A 209 -7.95 -15.54 15.51
N THR A 210 -7.80 -16.27 16.61
CA THR A 210 -7.03 -15.82 17.79
C THR A 210 -5.54 -16.05 17.63
N PHE A 211 -5.12 -17.10 16.92
CA PHE A 211 -3.70 -17.46 16.81
C PHE A 211 -2.98 -16.88 15.58
N ASP A 212 -3.69 -16.63 14.47
CA ASP A 212 -3.05 -16.24 13.21
C ASP A 212 -3.14 -14.73 12.91
N THR A 213 -4.19 -14.06 13.37
CA THR A 213 -4.48 -12.68 12.92
C THR A 213 -5.21 -11.83 13.96
N ALA A 214 -5.44 -10.55 13.66
CA ALA A 214 -6.14 -9.64 14.54
C ALA A 214 -7.66 -9.92 14.59
N THR A 215 -8.27 -9.59 15.73
CA THR A 215 -9.72 -9.77 15.93
C THR A 215 -10.51 -8.97 14.90
N GLY A 216 -11.27 -9.66 14.05
CA GLY A 216 -12.20 -9.06 13.07
C GLY A 216 -11.73 -9.16 11.62
N LEU A 217 -10.49 -9.60 11.38
CA LEU A 217 -9.95 -9.72 10.01
C LEU A 217 -10.62 -10.83 9.20
N PHE A 218 -11.14 -11.88 9.84
CA PHE A 218 -11.90 -12.92 9.13
C PHE A 218 -13.29 -12.47 8.66
N ASP A 219 -13.77 -11.32 9.12
CA ASP A 219 -15.01 -10.72 8.62
C ASP A 219 -14.76 -9.82 7.40
N GLN A 220 -13.49 -9.64 7.00
CA GLN A 220 -13.06 -8.95 5.78
C GLN A 220 -12.93 -9.93 4.61
N ALA A 221 -12.61 -9.40 3.43
CA ALA A 221 -12.48 -10.16 2.20
C ALA A 221 -11.53 -11.36 2.36
N PHE A 222 -11.95 -12.50 1.84
CA PHE A 222 -11.15 -13.73 1.87
C PHE A 222 -9.81 -13.56 1.15
N THR A 223 -9.83 -12.84 0.04
CA THR A 223 -8.66 -12.49 -0.77
C THR A 223 -7.58 -11.78 0.05
N GLU A 224 -7.95 -10.85 0.94
CA GLU A 224 -7.01 -10.19 1.86
C GLU A 224 -6.36 -11.16 2.85
N THR A 225 -7.10 -12.17 3.32
CA THR A 225 -6.51 -13.21 4.19
C THR A 225 -5.51 -14.05 3.41
N ILE A 226 -5.79 -14.39 2.16
CA ILE A 226 -4.86 -15.13 1.31
C ILE A 226 -3.63 -14.30 0.96
N LEU A 227 -3.77 -13.02 0.62
CA LEU A 227 -2.65 -12.10 0.38
C LEU A 227 -1.77 -11.98 1.63
N HIS A 228 -2.38 -11.70 2.77
CA HIS A 228 -1.68 -11.61 4.05
C HIS A 228 -0.93 -12.91 4.39
N TYR A 229 -1.59 -14.06 4.26
CA TYR A 229 -0.97 -15.37 4.45
C TYR A 229 0.23 -15.56 3.51
N ASN A 230 0.09 -15.18 2.24
CA ASN A 230 1.15 -15.31 1.24
C ASN A 230 2.34 -14.40 1.51
N ASP A 231 2.15 -13.16 1.93
CA ASP A 231 3.27 -12.27 2.27
C ASP A 231 4.16 -12.88 3.38
N PHE A 232 3.54 -13.49 4.40
CA PHE A 232 4.26 -14.14 5.49
C PHE A 232 4.83 -15.51 5.12
N ARG A 233 4.17 -16.26 4.23
CA ARG A 233 4.66 -17.56 3.74
C ARG A 233 5.77 -17.44 2.70
N ALA A 234 5.62 -16.52 1.75
CA ALA A 234 6.62 -16.23 0.72
C ALA A 234 7.94 -15.70 1.31
N ALA A 235 7.90 -15.26 2.57
CA ALA A 235 9.04 -14.85 3.36
C ALA A 235 9.32 -15.77 4.56
N ALA A 236 8.76 -16.98 4.61
CA ALA A 236 8.89 -17.88 5.76
C ALA A 236 10.33 -18.39 5.97
N ASP A 237 11.07 -18.57 4.88
CA ASP A 237 12.46 -19.01 4.86
C ASP A 237 13.43 -17.87 4.49
N LYS A 238 12.92 -16.65 4.37
CA LYS A 238 13.69 -15.49 3.92
C LYS A 238 14.06 -14.56 5.07
N PRO A 239 15.17 -13.83 4.96
CA PRO A 239 15.48 -12.76 5.89
C PRO A 239 14.36 -11.72 5.95
N TRP A 240 14.07 -11.25 7.15
CA TRP A 240 13.24 -10.07 7.36
C TRP A 240 14.14 -8.96 7.84
N HIS A 241 14.01 -7.77 7.25
CA HIS A 241 14.82 -6.62 7.57
C HIS A 241 14.06 -5.57 8.34
N ARG A 242 14.80 -4.76 9.11
CA ARG A 242 14.37 -3.48 9.68
C ARG A 242 15.46 -2.44 9.48
N LEU A 243 15.08 -1.16 9.53
CA LEU A 243 16.01 -0.05 9.48
C LEU A 243 16.47 0.33 10.90
N ASP A 244 17.78 0.48 11.07
CA ASP A 244 18.33 1.10 12.26
C ASP A 244 18.01 2.60 12.30
N GLY A 245 17.79 3.13 13.50
CA GLY A 245 17.23 4.47 13.69
C GLY A 245 15.73 4.60 13.37
N GLY A 246 15.06 3.51 12.95
CA GLY A 246 13.63 3.49 12.64
C GLY A 246 13.31 3.66 11.16
N MET A 247 12.08 3.31 10.78
CA MET A 247 11.62 3.29 9.40
C MET A 247 11.42 4.67 8.79
N GLU A 248 11.27 5.71 9.62
CA GLU A 248 11.21 7.11 9.18
C GLU A 248 12.51 7.59 8.54
N THR A 249 13.61 6.84 8.65
CA THR A 249 14.84 7.08 7.86
C THR A 249 14.63 6.98 6.33
N LEU A 250 13.50 6.41 5.87
CA LEU A 250 13.12 6.37 4.46
C LEU A 250 12.45 7.64 3.93
N THR A 251 12.03 8.54 4.82
CA THR A 251 11.15 9.67 4.51
C THR A 251 11.67 10.96 5.12
#